data_AF-A0AA85C0T1-F1
#
_entry.id   AF-A0AA85C0T1-F1
#
_cell.length_a   1.000
_cell.length_b   1.000
_cell.length_c   1.000
_cell.angle_alpha   90.00
_cell.angle_beta   90.00
_cell.angle_gamma   90.00
#
_symmetry.space_group_name_H-M   'P 1'
#
loop_
_entity.id
_entity.type
_entity.pdbx_description
1 polymer ?
#
loop_
_entity_poly.entity_id
_entity_poly.type
_entity_poly.pdbx_seq_one_letter_code
_entity_poly.pdbx_strand_id
1 'polypeptide(L)'
;MKQYEEREQLLQIQLDTIHNGRLNESETGKSNNIKASNVIPIFVEDLKCELERYQIAFEKTKKLLEAETCRADTAETQQKMEQCKFNEFHERVEAEITGIKASLSTRRAEIRQLKKHISDITSEKQALLENLFKAYNTLLNIVSLWKSTNGQLCQCLYESIQENVNEIVCLTKQLNNLAKGQKLDLTELLIQPKPLTNNINDIILNSEKQIKDNDYVISTSPKDISSSLQIQSICNSENKTNNCFTKNTWEASFDDVITTASQLSNNFNKEQLHNSLNQLIKTRILLLKLRQELANKYADHLGGKIDCIVQ
;
A
#
# COMPACT_ATOMS: atom_id res chain seq x y z
N MET A 1 4.86 -38.28 57.69
CA MET A 1 5.30 -39.68 57.82
C MET A 1 6.08 -39.94 59.11
N LYS A 2 7.17 -39.21 59.42
CA LYS A 2 7.95 -39.41 60.68
C LYS A 2 7.14 -39.49 61.99
N GLN A 3 6.15 -38.62 62.21
CA GLN A 3 5.35 -38.62 63.44
C GLN A 3 4.40 -39.83 63.56
N TYR A 4 4.07 -40.50 62.46
CA TYR A 4 3.21 -41.68 62.47
C TYR A 4 4.02 -42.94 62.83
N GLU A 5 5.24 -43.05 62.30
CA GLU A 5 6.19 -44.12 62.65
C GLU A 5 6.62 -44.06 64.13
N GLU A 6 6.86 -42.86 64.67
CA GLU A 6 7.20 -42.70 66.10
C GLU A 6 6.04 -43.14 67.02
N ARG A 7 4.79 -42.90 66.61
CA ARG A 7 3.60 -43.30 67.38
C ARG A 7 3.36 -44.81 67.32
N GLU A 8 3.65 -45.43 66.18
CA GLU A 8 3.54 -46.89 65.99
C GLU A 8 4.62 -47.63 66.80
N GLN A 9 5.86 -47.12 66.81
CA GLN A 9 6.94 -47.66 67.66
C GLN A 9 6.63 -47.56 69.15
N LEU A 10 6.01 -46.46 69.61
CA LEU A 10 5.66 -46.28 71.02
C LEU A 10 4.57 -47.28 71.48
N LEU A 11 3.59 -47.54 70.61
CA LEU A 11 2.54 -48.52 70.87
C LEU A 11 3.09 -49.95 70.89
N GLN A 12 4.06 -50.27 70.02
CA GLN A 12 4.73 -51.57 70.02
C GLN A 12 5.54 -51.82 71.29
N ILE A 13 6.28 -50.82 71.78
CA ILE A 13 7.06 -50.91 73.03
C ILE A 13 6.14 -51.11 74.24
N GLN A 14 4.98 -50.44 74.28
CA GLN A 14 4.01 -50.61 75.37
C GLN A 14 3.39 -52.01 75.39
N LEU A 15 3.11 -52.58 74.21
CA LEU A 15 2.60 -53.96 74.09
C LEU A 15 3.64 -55.00 74.50
N ASP A 16 4.91 -54.83 74.09
CA ASP A 16 6.00 -55.75 74.45
C ASP A 16 6.32 -55.71 75.96
N THR A 17 6.19 -54.54 76.60
CA THR A 17 6.40 -54.38 78.04
C THR A 17 5.29 -55.09 78.84
N ILE A 18 4.04 -55.02 78.39
CA ILE A 18 2.90 -55.72 79.02
C ILE A 18 3.02 -57.24 78.80
N HIS A 19 3.49 -57.67 77.63
CA HIS A 19 3.63 -59.10 77.32
C HIS A 19 4.79 -59.74 78.11
N ASN A 20 5.94 -59.07 78.24
CA ASN A 20 7.08 -59.54 79.04
C ASN A 20 6.85 -59.44 80.55
N GLY A 21 6.03 -58.48 81.01
CA GLY A 21 5.58 -58.42 82.41
C GLY A 21 4.68 -59.59 82.81
N ARG A 22 3.94 -60.18 81.85
CA ARG A 22 3.04 -61.33 82.07
C ARG A 22 3.70 -62.70 81.93
N LEU A 23 4.86 -62.79 81.26
CA LEU A 23 5.59 -64.05 81.04
C LEU A 23 6.64 -64.35 82.12
N ASN A 24 7.02 -63.38 82.95
CA ASN A 24 7.99 -63.55 84.04
C ASN A 24 7.38 -63.86 85.42
N GLU A 25 6.06 -63.99 85.52
CA GLU A 25 5.39 -64.49 86.73
C GLU A 25 4.52 -65.70 86.40
N SER A 26 5.18 -66.85 86.17
CA SER A 26 4.53 -68.15 86.32
C SER A 26 5.43 -69.12 87.11
N GLU A 27 5.00 -69.31 88.36
CA GLU A 27 5.00 -70.55 89.13
C GLU A 27 6.32 -71.28 89.44
N THR A 28 6.71 -71.22 90.71
CA THR A 28 6.96 -72.47 91.47
C THR A 28 6.26 -72.38 92.82
N GLY A 29 5.30 -73.28 93.01
CA GLY A 29 4.36 -73.26 94.11
C GLY A 29 4.92 -73.74 95.45
N LYS A 30 4.17 -73.39 96.50
CA LYS A 30 3.94 -74.27 97.64
C LYS A 30 2.53 -74.03 98.16
N SER A 31 1.76 -75.10 98.08
CA SER A 31 0.39 -75.26 98.56
C SER A 31 0.20 -74.71 99.97
N ASN A 32 -0.88 -73.98 100.18
CA ASN A 32 -1.72 -74.20 101.35
C ASN A 32 -3.18 -73.98 100.96
N ASN A 33 -3.94 -75.07 101.09
CA ASN A 33 -5.39 -75.12 101.22
C ASN A 33 -5.92 -73.90 101.97
N ILE A 34 -6.92 -73.21 101.42
CA ILE A 34 -8.14 -72.77 102.12
C ILE A 34 -9.12 -72.19 101.09
N LYS A 35 -10.24 -72.90 100.95
CA LYS A 35 -11.61 -72.42 100.66
C LYS A 35 -11.84 -71.59 99.40
N ALA A 36 -12.58 -72.21 98.48
CA ALA A 36 -13.55 -71.53 97.63
C ALA A 36 -14.41 -70.57 98.48
N SER A 37 -14.08 -69.28 98.42
CA SER A 37 -14.83 -68.22 99.09
C SER A 37 -15.90 -67.75 98.12
N ASN A 38 -17.16 -68.01 98.49
CA ASN A 38 -18.37 -67.65 97.77
C ASN A 38 -18.27 -66.22 97.22
N VAL A 39 -18.36 -66.12 95.89
CA VAL A 39 -18.61 -64.85 95.20
C VAL A 39 -19.91 -64.27 95.77
N ILE A 40 -19.83 -63.06 96.30
CA ILE A 40 -20.99 -62.35 96.87
C ILE A 40 -21.93 -62.02 95.69
N PRO A 41 -23.19 -62.49 95.68
CA PRO A 41 -24.12 -62.30 94.55
C PRO A 41 -24.31 -60.85 94.13
N ILE A 42 -24.17 -59.90 95.06
CA ILE A 42 -24.28 -58.45 94.84
C ILE A 42 -23.18 -57.93 93.90
N PHE A 43 -21.93 -58.38 94.06
CA PHE A 43 -20.81 -57.95 93.21
C PHE A 43 -20.97 -58.42 91.75
N VAL A 44 -21.54 -59.62 91.55
CA VAL A 44 -21.82 -60.16 90.22
C VAL A 44 -22.91 -59.35 89.53
N GLU A 45 -23.92 -58.91 90.27
CA GLU A 45 -25.02 -58.11 89.74
C GLU A 45 -24.58 -56.67 89.42
N ASP A 46 -23.74 -56.07 90.26
CA ASP A 46 -23.10 -54.77 89.97
C ASP A 46 -22.22 -54.83 88.71
N LEU A 47 -21.46 -55.91 88.51
CA LEU A 47 -20.66 -56.12 87.30
C LEU A 47 -21.52 -56.23 86.03
N LYS A 48 -22.68 -56.90 86.11
CA LYS A 48 -23.63 -56.98 84.99
C LYS A 48 -24.21 -55.60 84.67
N CYS A 49 -24.59 -54.84 85.68
CA CYS A 49 -25.10 -53.47 85.51
C CYS A 49 -24.04 -52.58 84.86
N GLU A 50 -22.77 -52.71 85.26
CA GLU A 50 -21.67 -51.95 84.65
C GLU A 50 -21.41 -52.40 83.20
N LEU A 51 -21.42 -53.70 82.92
CA LEU A 51 -21.28 -54.22 81.56
C LEU A 51 -22.39 -53.72 80.64
N GLU A 52 -23.64 -53.67 81.13
CA GLU A 52 -24.78 -53.14 80.39
C GLU A 52 -24.64 -51.62 80.15
N ARG A 53 -24.19 -50.86 81.16
CA ARG A 53 -23.82 -49.43 80.99
C ARG A 53 -22.77 -49.24 79.91
N TYR A 54 -21.71 -50.06 79.91
CA TYR A 54 -20.67 -50.01 78.89
C TYR A 54 -21.19 -50.37 77.50
N GLN A 55 -22.02 -51.41 77.38
CA GLN A 55 -22.61 -51.80 76.09
C GLN A 55 -23.48 -50.66 75.52
N ILE A 56 -24.31 -50.02 76.34
CA ILE A 56 -25.12 -48.88 75.92
C ILE A 56 -24.24 -47.69 75.51
N ALA A 57 -23.21 -47.37 76.29
CA ALA A 57 -22.28 -46.27 75.98
C ALA A 57 -21.48 -46.54 74.70
N PHE A 58 -21.04 -47.79 74.49
CA PHE A 58 -20.36 -48.23 73.28
C PHE A 58 -21.25 -48.09 72.06
N GLU A 59 -22.48 -48.63 72.09
CA GLU A 59 -23.41 -48.53 70.98
C GLU A 59 -23.80 -47.08 70.66
N LYS A 60 -23.94 -46.22 71.68
CA LYS A 60 -24.17 -44.78 71.48
C LYS A 60 -22.98 -44.11 70.79
N THR A 61 -21.75 -44.47 71.18
CA THR A 61 -20.52 -43.90 70.61
C THR A 61 -20.28 -44.38 69.20
N LYS A 62 -20.53 -45.67 68.92
CA LYS A 62 -20.48 -46.26 67.59
C LYS A 62 -21.43 -45.54 66.63
N LYS A 63 -22.68 -45.33 67.02
CA LYS A 63 -23.66 -44.58 66.20
C LYS A 63 -23.22 -43.14 65.94
N LEU A 64 -22.61 -42.48 66.93
CA LEU A 64 -22.09 -41.13 66.76
C LEU A 64 -20.91 -41.10 65.78
N LEU A 65 -20.00 -42.08 65.88
CA LEU A 65 -18.87 -42.22 64.98
C LEU A 65 -19.34 -42.50 63.54
N GLU A 66 -20.26 -43.45 63.35
CA GLU A 66 -20.85 -43.75 62.03
C GLU A 66 -21.54 -42.51 61.42
N ALA A 67 -22.27 -41.74 62.23
CA ALA A 67 -22.90 -40.50 61.78
C ALA A 67 -21.87 -39.41 61.41
N GLU A 68 -20.79 -39.28 62.18
CA GLU A 68 -19.71 -38.33 61.89
C GLU A 68 -18.90 -38.74 60.65
N THR A 69 -18.60 -40.03 60.48
CA THR A 69 -17.97 -40.56 59.26
C THR A 69 -18.84 -40.29 58.03
N CYS A 70 -20.15 -40.57 58.11
CA CYS A 70 -21.07 -40.27 57.01
C CYS A 70 -21.13 -38.76 56.69
N ARG A 71 -21.10 -37.88 57.71
CA ARG A 71 -20.99 -36.43 57.51
C ARG A 71 -19.69 -36.03 56.84
N ALA A 72 -18.57 -36.59 57.27
CA ALA A 72 -17.25 -36.32 56.71
C ALA A 72 -17.17 -36.77 55.23
N ASP A 73 -17.66 -37.97 54.91
CA ASP A 73 -17.69 -38.50 53.54
C ASP A 73 -18.57 -37.63 52.62
N THR A 74 -19.70 -37.15 53.13
CA THR A 74 -20.58 -36.24 52.40
C THR A 74 -19.91 -34.89 52.14
N ALA A 75 -19.24 -34.33 53.15
CA ALA A 75 -18.51 -33.07 53.03
C ALA A 75 -17.32 -33.19 52.05
N GLU A 76 -16.57 -34.28 52.10
CA GLU A 76 -15.47 -34.56 51.17
C GLU A 76 -15.99 -34.68 49.73
N THR A 77 -17.10 -35.40 49.53
CA THR A 77 -17.72 -35.55 48.21
C THR A 77 -18.20 -34.21 47.65
N GLN A 78 -18.82 -33.37 48.49
CA GLN A 78 -19.24 -32.04 48.10
C GLN A 78 -18.04 -31.15 47.73
N GLN A 79 -16.97 -31.17 48.55
CA GLN A 79 -15.76 -30.41 48.27
C GLN A 79 -15.12 -30.81 46.94
N LYS A 80 -15.00 -32.12 46.66
CA LYS A 80 -14.47 -32.62 45.38
C LYS A 80 -15.33 -32.16 44.20
N MET A 81 -16.66 -32.20 44.33
CA MET A 81 -17.55 -31.73 43.28
C MET A 81 -17.41 -30.22 43.01
N GLU A 82 -17.32 -29.40 44.06
CA GLU A 82 -17.10 -27.96 43.94
C GLU A 82 -15.73 -27.66 43.30
N GLN A 83 -14.70 -28.40 43.67
CA GLN A 83 -13.37 -28.29 43.06
C GLN A 83 -13.38 -28.65 41.57
N CYS A 84 -14.07 -29.72 41.17
CA CYS A 84 -14.25 -30.08 39.76
C CYS A 84 -14.94 -28.95 38.98
N LYS A 85 -16.05 -28.41 39.50
CA LYS A 85 -16.77 -27.30 38.86
C LYS A 85 -15.90 -26.05 38.69
N PHE A 86 -15.10 -25.73 39.71
CA PHE A 86 -14.17 -24.60 39.65
C PHE A 86 -13.08 -24.82 38.58
N ASN A 87 -12.49 -26.01 38.53
CA ASN A 87 -11.47 -26.36 37.54
C ASN A 87 -12.04 -26.32 36.10
N GLU A 88 -13.21 -26.89 35.86
CA GLU A 88 -13.89 -26.83 34.55
C GLU A 88 -14.23 -25.39 34.13
N PHE A 89 -14.59 -24.53 35.08
CA PHE A 89 -14.78 -23.11 34.79
C PHE A 89 -13.45 -22.44 34.44
N HIS A 90 -12.40 -22.70 35.22
CA HIS A 90 -11.08 -22.14 34.99
C HIS A 90 -10.52 -22.53 33.62
N GLU A 91 -10.60 -23.81 33.23
CA GLU A 91 -10.16 -24.30 31.93
C GLU A 91 -10.91 -23.64 30.77
N ARG A 92 -12.23 -23.44 30.90
CA ARG A 92 -13.03 -22.72 29.90
C ARG A 92 -12.57 -21.28 29.73
N VAL A 93 -12.34 -20.58 30.84
CA VAL A 93 -11.86 -19.19 30.82
C VAL A 93 -10.45 -19.11 30.20
N GLU A 94 -9.54 -20.02 30.54
CA GLU A 94 -8.20 -20.07 29.96
C GLU A 94 -8.22 -20.33 28.45
N ALA A 95 -9.10 -21.23 27.99
CA ALA A 95 -9.31 -21.47 26.57
C ALA A 95 -9.83 -20.22 25.84
N GLU A 96 -10.80 -19.51 26.44
CA GLU A 96 -11.33 -18.26 25.90
C GLU A 96 -10.27 -17.15 25.83
N ILE A 97 -9.50 -16.96 26.92
CA ILE A 97 -8.38 -16.00 26.96
C ILE A 97 -7.36 -16.33 25.87
N THR A 98 -7.04 -17.60 25.68
CA THR A 98 -6.10 -18.05 24.63
C THR A 98 -6.65 -17.74 23.23
N GLY A 99 -7.94 -17.98 23.00
CA GLY A 99 -8.62 -17.65 21.75
C GLY A 99 -8.64 -16.14 21.45
N ILE A 100 -8.93 -15.33 22.47
CA ILE A 100 -8.88 -13.86 22.39
C ILE A 100 -7.45 -13.40 22.08
N LYS A 101 -6.44 -13.95 22.75
CA LYS A 101 -5.03 -13.59 22.54
C LYS A 101 -4.57 -13.91 21.11
N ALA A 102 -4.95 -15.06 20.57
CA ALA A 102 -4.67 -15.43 19.19
C ALA A 102 -5.34 -14.47 18.19
N SER A 103 -6.62 -14.15 18.42
CA SER A 103 -7.38 -13.21 17.60
C SER A 103 -6.78 -11.80 17.63
N LEU A 104 -6.37 -11.33 18.81
CA LEU A 104 -5.71 -10.03 19.00
C LEU A 104 -4.37 -9.97 18.26
N SER A 105 -3.59 -11.05 18.31
CA SER A 105 -2.31 -11.15 17.60
C SER A 105 -2.50 -11.05 16.09
N THR A 106 -3.51 -11.75 15.57
CA THR A 106 -3.88 -11.74 14.14
C THR A 106 -4.30 -10.33 13.70
N ARG A 107 -5.22 -9.69 14.43
CA ARG A 107 -5.63 -8.30 14.15
C ARG A 107 -4.48 -7.31 14.24
N ARG A 108 -3.53 -7.49 15.17
CA ARG A 108 -2.33 -6.65 15.24
C ARG A 108 -1.41 -6.84 14.03
N ALA A 109 -1.33 -8.04 13.46
CA ALA A 109 -0.59 -8.27 12.22
C ALA A 109 -1.27 -7.58 11.03
N GLU A 110 -2.59 -7.72 10.89
CA GLU A 110 -3.39 -7.04 9.86
C GLU A 110 -3.24 -5.51 9.93
N ILE A 111 -3.36 -4.92 11.12
CA ILE A 111 -3.17 -3.47 11.31
C ILE A 111 -1.77 -3.03 10.86
N ARG A 112 -0.73 -3.83 11.13
CA ARG A 112 0.64 -3.50 10.67
C ARG A 112 0.74 -3.57 9.14
N GLN A 113 0.13 -4.57 8.51
CA GLN A 113 0.09 -4.69 7.06
C GLN A 113 -0.66 -3.52 6.41
N LEU A 114 -1.83 -3.16 6.95
CA LEU A 114 -2.61 -2.01 6.46
C LEU A 114 -1.85 -0.69 6.61
N LYS A 115 -1.18 -0.47 7.75
CA LYS A 115 -0.32 0.72 7.93
C LYS A 115 0.79 0.79 6.90
N LYS A 116 1.45 -0.33 6.61
CA LYS A 116 2.47 -0.39 5.56
C LYS A 116 1.87 -0.05 4.20
N HIS A 117 0.74 -0.69 3.85
CA HIS A 117 0.07 -0.45 2.57
C HIS A 117 -0.35 1.01 2.39
N ILE A 118 -0.88 1.66 3.44
CA ILE A 118 -1.20 3.10 3.41
C ILE A 118 0.05 3.96 3.19
N SER A 119 1.16 3.61 3.84
CA SER A 119 2.45 4.30 3.62
C SER A 119 2.92 4.17 2.18
N ASP A 120 2.84 2.96 1.61
CA ASP A 120 3.26 2.68 0.24
C ASP A 120 2.39 3.51 -0.74
N ILE A 121 1.06 3.44 -0.63
CA ILE A 121 0.12 4.24 -1.45
C ILE A 121 0.39 5.75 -1.31
N THR A 122 0.69 6.22 -0.11
CA THR A 122 0.95 7.65 0.11
C THR A 122 2.21 8.11 -0.62
N SER A 123 3.27 7.27 -0.63
CA SER A 123 4.49 7.58 -1.37
C SER A 123 4.29 7.53 -2.89
N GLU A 124 3.54 6.54 -3.39
CA GLU A 124 3.16 6.45 -4.81
C GLU A 124 2.33 7.66 -5.27
N LYS A 125 1.35 8.08 -4.46
CA LYS A 125 0.55 9.29 -4.73
C LYS A 125 1.44 10.52 -4.85
N GLN A 126 2.41 10.68 -3.96
CA GLN A 126 3.31 11.83 -3.99
C GLN A 126 4.21 11.82 -5.23
N ALA A 127 4.76 10.66 -5.60
CA ALA A 127 5.55 10.51 -6.81
C ALA A 127 4.74 10.80 -8.09
N LEU A 128 3.49 10.33 -8.14
CA LEU A 128 2.60 10.61 -9.27
C LEU A 128 2.29 12.11 -9.38
N LEU A 129 2.04 12.77 -8.25
CA LEU A 129 1.77 14.21 -8.22
C LEU A 129 2.98 15.01 -8.71
N GLU A 130 4.19 14.66 -8.26
CA GLU A 130 5.43 15.30 -8.72
C GLU A 130 5.63 15.14 -10.23
N ASN A 131 5.43 13.93 -10.76
CA ASN A 131 5.52 13.65 -12.19
C ASN A 131 4.48 14.42 -13.01
N LEU A 132 3.25 14.52 -12.50
CA LEU A 132 2.19 15.30 -13.15
C LEU A 132 2.56 16.79 -13.23
N PHE A 133 3.13 17.36 -12.16
CA PHE A 133 3.59 18.74 -12.17
C PHE A 133 4.76 18.95 -13.15
N LYS A 134 5.73 18.03 -13.19
CA LYS A 134 6.83 18.08 -14.17
C LYS A 134 6.30 18.03 -15.61
N ALA A 135 5.38 17.12 -15.91
CA ALA A 135 4.75 16.99 -17.22
C ALA A 135 3.94 18.24 -17.61
N TYR A 136 3.15 18.78 -16.67
CA TYR A 136 2.38 20.00 -16.88
C TYR A 136 3.27 21.19 -17.21
N ASN A 137 4.35 21.40 -16.45
CA ASN A 137 5.30 22.49 -16.69
C ASN A 137 6.04 22.31 -18.03
N THR A 138 6.40 21.07 -18.37
CA THR A 138 7.00 20.75 -19.68
C THR A 138 6.05 21.11 -20.81
N LEU A 139 4.78 20.72 -20.71
CA LEU A 139 3.78 21.04 -21.71
C LEU A 139 3.55 22.55 -21.81
N LEU A 140 3.49 23.26 -20.68
CA LEU A 140 3.35 24.71 -20.66
C LEU A 140 4.51 25.41 -21.39
N ASN A 141 5.74 24.93 -21.16
CA ASN A 141 6.93 25.42 -21.87
C ASN A 141 6.88 25.11 -23.37
N ILE A 142 6.46 23.91 -23.77
CA ILE A 142 6.30 23.58 -25.19
C ILE A 142 5.24 24.49 -25.84
N VAL A 143 4.11 24.70 -25.18
CA VAL A 143 3.04 25.57 -25.68
C VAL A 143 3.50 27.02 -25.79
N SER A 144 4.29 27.53 -24.83
CA SER A 144 4.84 28.89 -24.91
C SER A 144 5.83 29.02 -26.06
N LEU A 145 6.66 28.00 -26.30
CA LEU A 145 7.57 27.94 -27.45
C LEU A 145 6.82 27.91 -28.78
N TRP A 146 5.75 27.12 -28.92
CA TRP A 146 4.91 27.11 -30.12
C TRP A 146 4.22 28.46 -30.36
N LYS A 147 3.78 29.14 -29.30
CA LYS A 147 3.17 30.48 -29.38
C LYS A 147 4.19 31.61 -29.59
N SER A 148 5.49 31.33 -29.42
CA SER A 148 6.54 32.32 -29.64
C SER A 148 6.61 32.75 -31.11
N THR A 149 7.24 33.89 -31.36
CA THR A 149 7.47 34.38 -32.73
C THR A 149 8.23 33.38 -33.58
N ASN A 150 9.27 32.74 -33.03
CA ASN A 150 10.03 31.69 -33.72
C ASN A 150 9.16 30.45 -34.00
N GLY A 151 8.31 30.04 -33.06
CA GLY A 151 7.36 28.93 -33.27
C GLY A 151 6.38 29.21 -34.40
N GLN A 152 5.80 30.41 -34.42
CA GLN A 152 4.91 30.87 -35.50
C GLN A 152 5.64 30.95 -36.85
N LEU A 153 6.87 31.48 -36.88
CA LEU A 153 7.73 31.51 -38.07
C LEU A 153 7.99 30.11 -38.62
N CYS A 154 8.33 29.16 -37.75
CA CYS A 154 8.53 27.76 -38.13
C CYS A 154 7.25 27.12 -38.71
N GLN A 155 6.09 27.42 -38.12
CA GLN A 155 4.81 26.98 -38.67
C GLN A 155 4.56 27.55 -40.07
N CYS A 156 4.75 28.85 -40.27
CA CYS A 156 4.58 29.49 -41.59
C CYS A 156 5.56 28.94 -42.63
N LEU A 157 6.80 28.65 -42.23
CA LEU A 157 7.79 27.99 -43.09
C LEU A 157 7.32 26.61 -43.53
N TYR A 158 6.83 25.80 -42.59
CA TYR A 158 6.31 24.47 -42.88
C TYR A 158 5.13 24.52 -43.87
N GLU A 159 4.15 25.39 -43.62
CA GLU A 159 3.01 25.60 -44.52
C GLU A 159 3.47 26.04 -45.92
N SER A 160 4.41 26.99 -46.00
CA SER A 160 4.96 27.49 -47.28
C SER A 160 5.73 26.42 -48.07
N ILE A 161 6.50 25.57 -47.37
CA ILE A 161 7.19 24.43 -47.99
C ILE A 161 6.16 23.44 -48.54
N GLN A 162 5.14 23.11 -47.76
CA GLN A 162 4.09 22.17 -48.16
C GLN A 162 3.35 22.67 -49.41
N GLU A 163 2.97 23.95 -49.45
CA GLU A 163 2.36 24.57 -50.63
C GLU A 163 3.26 24.50 -51.87
N ASN A 164 4.55 24.85 -51.72
CA ASN A 164 5.49 24.81 -52.83
C ASN A 164 5.73 23.39 -53.35
N VAL A 165 5.85 22.39 -52.48
CA VAL A 165 6.00 20.98 -52.87
C VAL A 165 4.76 20.50 -53.62
N ASN A 166 3.57 20.80 -53.13
CA ASN A 166 2.32 20.43 -53.81
C ASN A 166 2.25 21.02 -55.23
N GLU A 167 2.68 22.27 -55.39
CA GLU A 167 2.73 22.93 -56.69
C GLU A 167 3.75 22.31 -57.63
N ILE A 168 4.95 22.01 -57.14
CA ILE A 168 5.98 21.34 -57.93
C ILE A 168 5.48 19.98 -58.41
N VAL A 169 4.83 19.20 -57.54
CA VAL A 169 4.24 17.91 -57.89
C VAL A 169 3.16 18.07 -58.97
N CYS A 170 2.27 19.05 -58.82
CA CYS A 170 1.24 19.38 -59.81
C CYS A 170 1.86 19.74 -61.17
N LEU A 171 2.79 20.70 -61.20
CA LEU A 171 3.46 21.12 -62.43
C LEU A 171 4.23 19.97 -63.09
N THR A 172 4.93 19.16 -62.30
CA THR A 172 5.69 18.01 -62.79
C THR A 172 4.75 16.97 -63.44
N LYS A 173 3.59 16.71 -62.83
CA LYS A 173 2.55 15.84 -63.39
C LYS A 173 2.05 16.36 -64.73
N GLN A 174 1.73 17.66 -64.83
CA GLN A 174 1.26 18.28 -66.06
C GLN A 174 2.33 18.28 -67.16
N LEU A 175 3.59 18.57 -66.82
CA LEU A 175 4.72 18.48 -67.76
C LEU A 175 4.94 17.05 -68.27
N ASN A 176 4.78 16.04 -67.41
CA ASN A 176 4.88 14.64 -67.80
C ASN A 176 3.74 14.23 -68.75
N ASN A 177 2.51 14.71 -68.51
CA ASN A 177 1.39 14.51 -69.42
C ASN A 177 1.69 15.12 -70.80
N LEU A 178 2.22 16.35 -70.83
CA LEU A 178 2.62 17.02 -72.08
C LEU A 178 3.70 16.22 -72.83
N ALA A 179 4.73 15.76 -72.13
CA ALA A 179 5.82 14.96 -72.72
C ALA A 179 5.32 13.63 -73.31
N LYS A 180 4.24 13.07 -72.75
CA LYS A 180 3.56 11.86 -73.25
C LYS A 180 2.52 12.14 -74.34
N GLY A 181 2.36 13.39 -74.78
CA GLY A 181 1.36 13.80 -75.76
C GLY A 181 -0.08 13.75 -75.23
N GLN A 182 -0.28 13.71 -73.91
CA GLN A 182 -1.59 13.70 -73.28
C GLN A 182 -2.12 15.13 -73.10
N LYS A 183 -3.44 15.29 -73.09
CA LYS A 183 -4.12 16.55 -72.82
C LYS A 183 -3.83 17.02 -71.40
N LEU A 184 -3.51 18.31 -71.23
CA LEU A 184 -3.34 18.92 -69.91
C LEU A 184 -4.69 19.04 -69.20
N ASP A 185 -4.65 18.91 -67.88
CA ASP A 185 -5.81 19.19 -67.03
C ASP A 185 -5.90 20.70 -66.77
N LEU A 186 -6.67 21.38 -67.62
CA LEU A 186 -6.93 22.82 -67.52
C LEU A 186 -7.60 23.20 -66.19
N THR A 187 -8.40 22.31 -65.60
CA THR A 187 -9.05 22.54 -64.30
C THR A 187 -7.99 22.60 -63.20
N GLU A 188 -7.06 21.66 -63.21
CA GLU A 188 -5.91 21.62 -62.29
C GLU A 188 -4.93 22.77 -62.57
N LEU A 189 -4.88 23.36 -63.77
CA LEU A 189 -3.99 24.48 -64.07
C LEU A 189 -4.60 25.87 -63.81
N LEU A 190 -5.90 26.05 -64.06
CA LEU A 190 -6.59 27.35 -63.99
C LEU A 190 -7.14 27.66 -62.60
N ILE A 191 -7.49 26.65 -61.80
CA ILE A 191 -7.94 26.86 -60.43
C ILE A 191 -6.72 26.91 -59.53
N GLN A 192 -6.35 28.11 -59.07
CA GLN A 192 -5.31 28.24 -58.05
C GLN A 192 -5.75 27.52 -56.78
N PRO A 193 -4.90 26.70 -56.15
CA PRO A 193 -5.17 26.25 -54.79
C PRO A 193 -5.27 27.49 -53.91
N LYS A 194 -6.35 27.59 -53.13
CA LYS A 194 -6.56 28.67 -52.17
C LYS A 194 -5.28 28.86 -51.33
N PRO A 195 -4.68 30.05 -51.29
CA PRO A 195 -3.57 30.31 -50.39
C PRO A 195 -4.05 30.11 -48.95
N LEU A 196 -3.32 29.35 -48.12
CA LEU A 196 -3.63 29.24 -46.69
C LEU A 196 -3.27 30.54 -45.93
N THR A 197 -2.62 31.48 -46.59
CA THR A 197 -1.84 32.54 -45.96
C THR A 197 -2.52 33.91 -46.00
N ASN A 198 -3.52 34.12 -45.14
CA ASN A 198 -3.94 35.47 -44.75
C ASN A 198 -3.17 36.03 -43.55
N ASN A 199 -2.37 35.20 -42.84
CA ASN A 199 -1.74 35.55 -41.55
C ASN A 199 -0.26 35.98 -41.62
N ILE A 200 0.40 35.85 -42.79
CA ILE A 200 1.86 36.10 -42.87
C ILE A 200 2.20 37.58 -42.67
N ASN A 201 1.38 38.49 -43.20
CA ASN A 201 1.63 39.94 -43.07
C ASN A 201 1.51 40.43 -41.62
N ASP A 202 0.61 39.85 -40.82
CA ASP A 202 0.43 40.23 -39.42
C ASP A 202 1.58 39.74 -38.53
N ILE A 203 2.18 38.59 -38.85
CA ILE A 203 3.35 38.05 -38.12
C ILE A 203 4.59 38.89 -38.43
N ILE A 204 4.79 39.29 -39.69
CA ILE A 204 5.93 40.13 -40.10
C ILE A 204 5.82 41.53 -39.45
N LEU A 205 4.65 42.18 -39.50
CA LEU A 205 4.45 43.50 -38.87
C LEU A 205 4.62 43.49 -37.34
N ASN A 206 4.14 42.44 -36.67
CA ASN A 206 4.29 42.32 -35.21
C ASN A 206 5.74 42.03 -34.81
N SER A 207 6.49 41.31 -35.66
CA SER A 207 7.90 41.03 -35.43
C SER A 207 8.81 42.26 -35.59
N GLU A 208 8.41 43.23 -36.42
CA GLU A 208 9.10 44.51 -36.61
C GLU A 208 8.76 45.52 -35.50
N LYS A 209 7.52 45.53 -34.98
CA LYS A 209 7.15 46.37 -33.83
C LYS A 209 7.88 45.98 -32.54
N GLN A 210 8.08 44.69 -32.29
CA GLN A 210 8.77 44.22 -31.08
C GLN A 210 10.29 44.51 -31.05
N ILE A 211 10.91 44.86 -32.18
CA ILE A 211 12.34 45.26 -32.21
C ILE A 211 12.58 46.58 -31.45
N LYS A 212 11.53 47.37 -31.19
CA LYS A 212 11.63 48.64 -30.45
C LYS A 212 11.28 48.56 -28.96
N ASP A 213 10.62 47.50 -28.50
CA ASP A 213 10.13 47.35 -27.12
C ASP A 213 10.72 46.09 -26.46
N ASN A 214 12.05 46.02 -26.38
CA ASN A 214 12.76 44.93 -25.69
C ASN A 214 12.88 45.19 -24.18
N ASP A 215 11.76 45.49 -23.50
CA ASP A 215 11.71 45.69 -22.03
C ASP A 215 10.51 45.00 -21.38
N TYR A 216 9.97 43.92 -21.97
CA TYR A 216 9.01 43.06 -21.26
C TYR A 216 9.69 41.78 -20.76
N VAL A 217 10.46 41.95 -19.68
CA VAL A 217 10.81 40.86 -18.77
C VAL A 217 9.50 40.35 -18.16
N ILE A 218 8.97 39.24 -18.68
CA ILE A 218 7.99 38.45 -17.93
C ILE A 218 8.75 37.87 -16.74
N SER A 219 8.77 38.62 -15.65
CA SER A 219 9.28 38.20 -14.35
C SER A 219 8.29 37.21 -13.71
N THR A 220 8.09 36.04 -14.30
CA THR A 220 7.54 34.92 -13.53
C THR A 220 8.67 34.29 -12.75
N SER A 221 9.02 34.97 -11.65
CA SER A 221 9.88 34.48 -10.59
C SER A 221 9.43 33.08 -10.16
N PRO A 222 10.32 32.07 -10.17
CA PRO A 222 10.02 30.73 -9.66
C PRO A 222 9.73 30.69 -8.13
N LYS A 223 9.87 31.82 -7.42
CA LYS A 223 9.78 31.85 -5.94
C LYS A 223 8.36 31.76 -5.39
N ASP A 224 7.33 32.05 -6.17
CA ASP A 224 5.96 32.14 -5.62
C ASP A 224 5.22 30.80 -5.57
N ILE A 225 5.74 29.75 -6.21
CA ILE A 225 5.14 28.40 -6.16
C ILE A 225 5.85 27.50 -5.14
N SER A 226 7.11 27.81 -4.80
CA SER A 226 7.88 27.09 -3.76
C SER A 226 7.35 27.32 -2.33
N SER A 227 6.54 28.36 -2.11
CA SER A 227 6.03 28.72 -0.78
C SER A 227 4.85 27.84 -0.33
N SER A 228 4.24 27.04 -1.20
CA SER A 228 3.09 26.18 -0.87
C SER A 228 3.45 24.78 -0.36
N LEU A 229 4.73 24.43 -0.27
CA LEU A 229 5.18 23.10 0.17
C LEU A 229 6.13 23.16 1.37
N GLN A 230 5.73 23.86 2.42
CA GLN A 230 6.13 23.49 3.79
C GLN A 230 5.08 22.56 4.39
N ILE A 231 4.98 21.33 3.86
CA ILE A 231 4.28 20.26 4.57
C ILE A 231 5.36 19.48 5.32
N GLN A 232 5.42 19.75 6.61
CA GLN A 232 6.35 19.20 7.58
C GLN A 232 6.22 17.66 7.59
N SER A 233 7.17 16.98 6.96
CA SER A 233 7.34 15.54 7.06
C SER A 233 7.78 15.18 8.48
N ILE A 234 6.81 14.98 9.39
CA ILE A 234 7.05 14.27 10.64
C ILE A 234 7.05 12.78 10.30
N CYS A 235 8.20 12.27 9.87
CA CYS A 235 8.46 10.84 9.82
C CYS A 235 9.69 10.58 10.68
N ASN A 236 9.45 9.97 11.85
CA ASN A 236 10.49 9.52 12.76
C ASN A 236 11.48 8.62 11.99
N SER A 237 12.75 9.00 12.06
CA SER A 237 13.86 8.30 11.45
C SER A 237 14.15 7.02 12.21
N GLU A 238 13.67 5.88 11.71
CA GLU A 238 14.22 4.56 12.04
C GLU A 238 13.72 3.55 11.01
N ASN A 239 14.42 3.50 9.86
CA ASN A 239 14.83 2.27 9.18
C ASN A 239 15.36 2.61 7.79
N LYS A 240 16.69 2.68 7.68
CA LYS A 240 17.40 2.56 6.41
C LYS A 240 17.12 1.16 5.85
N THR A 241 16.16 1.04 4.94
CA THR A 241 16.16 -0.05 3.97
C THR A 241 16.30 0.56 2.59
N ASN A 242 17.42 0.23 1.96
CA ASN A 242 17.78 0.60 0.61
C ASN A 242 16.73 0.04 -0.36
N ASN A 243 15.66 0.79 -0.64
CA ASN A 243 14.95 0.62 -1.89
C ASN A 243 15.54 1.61 -2.88
N CYS A 244 16.50 1.08 -3.64
CA CYS A 244 16.90 1.60 -4.94
C CYS A 244 15.66 1.56 -5.84
N PHE A 245 14.77 2.54 -5.68
CA PHE A 245 13.88 2.93 -6.77
C PHE A 245 14.81 3.49 -7.83
N THR A 246 15.14 2.63 -8.80
CA THR A 246 15.74 3.03 -10.06
C THR A 246 14.99 4.26 -10.55
N LYS A 247 15.69 5.39 -10.63
CA LYS A 247 15.23 6.64 -11.25
C LYS A 247 14.47 6.26 -12.52
N ASN A 248 13.15 6.42 -12.50
CA ASN A 248 12.30 5.92 -13.57
C ASN A 248 12.74 6.59 -14.88
N THR A 249 12.97 5.80 -15.92
CA THR A 249 13.51 6.22 -17.24
C THR A 249 12.77 7.42 -17.86
N TRP A 250 11.51 7.64 -17.45
CA TRP A 250 10.68 8.77 -17.87
C TRP A 250 11.11 10.13 -17.30
N GLU A 251 11.71 10.20 -16.11
CA GLU A 251 12.14 11.49 -15.54
C GLU A 251 13.30 12.09 -16.33
N ALA A 252 14.26 11.26 -16.76
CA ALA A 252 15.31 11.68 -17.69
C ALA A 252 14.72 12.15 -19.03
N SER A 253 13.66 11.49 -19.51
CA SER A 253 12.98 11.87 -20.75
C SER A 253 12.34 13.26 -20.71
N PHE A 254 11.85 13.74 -19.56
CA PHE A 254 11.25 15.08 -19.49
C PHE A 254 12.30 16.18 -19.47
N ASP A 255 13.39 16.00 -18.72
CA ASP A 255 14.51 16.95 -18.71
C ASP A 255 15.18 17.02 -20.10
N ASP A 256 15.29 15.89 -20.80
CA ASP A 256 15.77 15.83 -22.18
C ASP A 256 14.84 16.58 -23.15
N VAL A 257 13.52 16.46 -22.98
CA VAL A 257 12.54 17.19 -23.79
C VAL A 257 12.61 18.69 -23.53
N ILE A 258 12.71 19.12 -22.27
CA ILE A 258 12.88 20.54 -21.92
C ILE A 258 14.18 21.07 -22.52
N THR A 259 15.28 20.33 -22.35
CA THR A 259 16.60 20.70 -22.87
C THR A 259 16.56 20.82 -24.39
N THR A 260 15.97 19.85 -25.08
CA THR A 260 15.83 19.85 -26.54
C THR A 260 14.95 21.01 -27.00
N ALA A 261 13.83 21.28 -26.31
CA ALA A 261 12.93 22.39 -26.63
C ALA A 261 13.61 23.76 -26.42
N SER A 262 14.37 23.93 -25.32
CA SER A 262 15.19 25.12 -25.08
C SER A 262 16.32 25.28 -26.09
N GLN A 263 16.97 24.19 -26.49
CA GLN A 263 18.00 24.21 -27.53
C GLN A 263 17.41 24.59 -28.89
N LEU A 264 16.24 24.04 -29.28
CA LEU A 264 15.55 24.48 -30.48
C LEU A 264 15.23 25.98 -30.39
N SER A 265 14.61 26.44 -29.30
CA SER A 265 14.25 27.85 -29.12
C SER A 265 15.44 28.81 -29.24
N ASN A 266 16.59 28.45 -28.63
CA ASN A 266 17.75 29.33 -28.53
C ASN A 266 18.66 29.28 -29.76
N ASN A 267 18.63 28.19 -30.54
CA ASN A 267 19.50 28.02 -31.71
C ASN A 267 18.89 28.50 -33.03
N PHE A 268 17.60 28.87 -33.06
CA PHE A 268 17.02 29.43 -34.27
C PHE A 268 17.41 30.90 -34.45
N ASN A 269 18.26 31.16 -35.43
CA ASN A 269 18.52 32.52 -35.89
C ASN A 269 17.26 33.06 -36.62
N LYS A 270 16.57 34.00 -35.96
CA LYS A 270 15.35 34.65 -36.47
C LYS A 270 15.54 35.25 -37.86
N GLU A 271 16.70 35.84 -38.15
CA GLU A 271 17.00 36.44 -39.44
C GLU A 271 17.12 35.38 -40.54
N GLN A 272 17.74 34.23 -40.23
CA GLN A 272 17.82 33.10 -41.17
C GLN A 272 16.44 32.50 -41.46
N LEU A 273 15.57 32.36 -40.45
CA LEU A 273 14.20 31.88 -40.64
C LEU A 273 13.40 32.84 -41.52
N HIS A 274 13.49 34.16 -41.26
CA HIS A 274 12.80 35.17 -42.04
C HIS A 274 13.29 35.23 -43.49
N ASN A 275 14.61 35.16 -43.71
CA ASN A 275 15.19 35.08 -45.05
C ASN A 275 14.73 33.82 -45.81
N SER A 276 14.66 32.68 -45.12
CA SER A 276 14.16 31.43 -45.69
C SER A 276 12.69 31.53 -46.12
N LEU A 277 11.86 32.18 -45.29
CA LEU A 277 10.44 32.40 -45.59
C LEU A 277 10.28 33.31 -46.82
N ASN A 278 11.05 34.40 -46.88
CA ASN A 278 11.06 35.30 -48.03
C ASN A 278 11.48 34.60 -49.33
N GLN A 279 12.44 33.67 -49.27
CA GLN A 279 12.82 32.86 -50.42
C GLN A 279 11.69 31.91 -50.84
N LEU A 280 11.02 31.24 -49.90
CA LEU A 280 9.89 30.36 -50.20
C LEU A 280 8.72 31.10 -50.84
N ILE A 281 8.42 32.33 -50.39
CA ILE A 281 7.41 33.20 -51.01
C ILE A 281 7.81 33.54 -52.44
N LYS A 282 9.07 33.91 -52.68
CA LYS A 282 9.58 34.17 -54.04
C LYS A 282 9.48 32.94 -54.93
N THR A 283 9.82 31.76 -54.41
CA THR A 283 9.68 30.49 -55.12
C THR A 283 8.22 30.22 -55.46
N ARG A 284 7.28 30.46 -54.53
CA ARG A 284 5.84 30.33 -54.77
C ARG A 284 5.38 31.18 -55.95
N ILE A 285 5.77 32.46 -55.96
CA ILE A 285 5.45 33.39 -57.05
C ILE A 285 5.98 32.88 -58.39
N LEU A 286 7.20 32.34 -58.42
CA LEU A 286 7.78 31.77 -59.63
C LEU A 286 7.00 30.53 -60.12
N LEU A 287 6.63 29.63 -59.20
CA LEU A 287 5.86 28.43 -59.55
C LEU A 287 4.47 28.78 -60.09
N LEU A 288 3.79 29.76 -59.51
CA LEU A 288 2.50 30.24 -60.01
C LEU A 288 2.63 30.88 -61.41
N LYS A 289 3.71 31.63 -61.67
CA LYS A 289 4.01 32.14 -63.03
C LYS A 289 4.23 31.01 -64.02
N LEU A 290 4.99 29.98 -63.65
CA LEU A 290 5.22 28.81 -64.49
C LEU A 290 3.92 28.06 -64.80
N ARG A 291 3.03 27.92 -63.82
CA ARG A 291 1.69 27.35 -64.01
C ARG A 291 0.89 28.14 -65.06
N GLN A 292 0.87 29.47 -64.92
CA GLN A 292 0.16 30.36 -65.83
C GLN A 292 0.75 30.28 -67.25
N GLU A 293 2.07 30.29 -67.39
CA GLU A 293 2.74 30.16 -68.68
C GLU A 293 2.43 28.81 -69.35
N LEU A 294 2.41 27.72 -68.57
CA LEU A 294 2.04 26.39 -69.07
C LEU A 294 0.59 26.36 -69.56
N ALA A 295 -0.34 26.95 -68.80
CA ALA A 295 -1.75 27.08 -69.20
C ALA A 295 -1.90 27.90 -70.49
N ASN A 296 -1.23 29.06 -70.57
CA ASN A 296 -1.28 29.96 -71.73
C ASN A 296 -0.71 29.28 -73.00
N LYS A 297 0.46 28.63 -72.90
CA LYS A 297 1.04 27.92 -74.06
C LYS A 297 0.15 26.80 -74.56
N TYR A 298 -0.50 26.08 -73.64
CA TYR A 298 -1.43 25.02 -74.01
C TYR A 298 -2.69 25.58 -74.68
N ALA A 299 -3.20 26.71 -74.19
CA ALA A 299 -4.30 27.45 -74.80
C ALA A 299 -3.98 27.91 -76.23
N ASP A 300 -2.80 28.48 -76.44
CA ASP A 300 -2.32 28.92 -77.76
C ASP A 300 -2.19 27.73 -78.73
N HIS A 301 -1.69 26.58 -78.25
CA HIS A 301 -1.62 25.35 -79.05
C HIS A 301 -3.00 24.80 -79.45
N LEU A 302 -4.02 25.05 -78.63
CA LEU A 302 -5.42 24.70 -78.92
C LEU A 302 -6.16 25.77 -79.75
N GLY A 303 -5.49 26.87 -80.13
CA GLY A 303 -6.03 27.89 -81.03
C GLY A 303 -6.85 29.00 -80.37
N GLY A 304 -6.73 29.21 -79.05
CA GLY A 304 -7.50 30.27 -78.36
C GLY A 304 -6.77 30.90 -77.18
N LYS A 305 -6.69 32.24 -77.18
CA LYS A 305 -6.34 33.07 -76.00
C LYS A 305 -7.27 32.70 -74.84
N ILE A 306 -6.74 32.08 -73.79
CA ILE A 306 -7.46 31.97 -72.51
C ILE A 306 -7.10 33.20 -71.69
N ASP A 307 -8.01 34.19 -71.67
CA ASP A 307 -7.94 35.31 -70.73
C ASP A 307 -8.19 34.78 -69.31
N CYS A 308 -7.10 34.58 -68.57
CA CYS A 308 -7.15 34.21 -67.15
C CYS A 308 -7.30 35.47 -66.30
N ILE A 309 -8.49 36.08 -66.30
CA ILE A 309 -8.92 36.98 -65.23
C ILE A 309 -10.19 36.38 -64.65
N VAL A 310 -10.06 35.51 -63.64
CA VAL A 310 -11.16 35.26 -62.70
C VAL A 310 -10.59 35.13 -61.30
N GLN A 311 -11.20 35.91 -60.41
CA GLN A 311 -10.88 36.23 -59.01
C GLN A 311 -10.78 35.01 -58.08
#